data_AF-A0A2G2YLN9-F1
#
_entry.id   AF-A0A2G2YLN9-F1
#
_cell.length_a   1.000
_cell.length_b   1.000
_cell.length_c   1.000
_cell.angle_alpha   90.00
_cell.angle_beta   90.00
_cell.angle_gamma   90.00
#
_symmetry.space_group_name_H-M   'P 1'
#
loop_
_entity.id
_entity.type
_entity.pdbx_description
1 polymer ?
#
loop_
_entity_poly.entity_id
_entity_poly.type
_entity_poly.pdbx_seq_one_letter_code
_entity_poly.pdbx_strand_id
1 'polypeptide(L)'
;MWRRRRSRLSSKIQKLAKILHTYLDMSGFLDQKVRTDWSMIEAYQNKIGNPFDVQYVEVIAQQTIGSLDCSLFVVVYADYLSDGLQVPNDRLDIGLLRKRYADILWKYGESKAQKPYTSNIKDPQ
;
A
#
# COMPACT_ATOMS: atom_id res chain seq x y z
N MET A 1 18.71 -23.84 -14.56
CA MET A 1 17.86 -24.95 -14.06
C MET A 1 16.75 -24.45 -13.09
N TRP A 2 16.00 -23.38 -13.43
CA TRP A 2 14.94 -22.78 -12.56
C TRP A 2 13.50 -23.02 -13.05
N ARG A 3 13.32 -23.78 -14.15
CA ARG A 3 12.03 -23.88 -14.86
C ARG A 3 11.06 -24.96 -14.32
N ARG A 4 11.53 -26.00 -13.62
CA ARG A 4 10.67 -27.14 -13.24
C ARG A 4 9.90 -26.97 -11.91
N ARG A 5 10.34 -26.08 -11.01
CA ARG A 5 9.67 -25.88 -9.70
C ARG A 5 8.51 -24.89 -9.78
N ARG A 6 8.61 -23.84 -10.62
CA ARG A 6 7.54 -22.85 -10.84
C ARG A 6 6.30 -23.46 -11.49
N SER A 7 6.45 -24.41 -12.41
CA SER A 7 5.31 -25.03 -13.12
C SER A 7 4.43 -25.87 -12.20
N ARG A 8 5.02 -26.64 -11.26
CA ARG A 8 4.26 -27.38 -10.23
C ARG A 8 3.57 -26.47 -9.23
N LEU A 9 4.22 -25.37 -8.82
CA LEU A 9 3.60 -24.38 -7.94
C LEU A 9 2.41 -23.72 -8.65
N SER A 10 2.57 -23.35 -9.93
CA SER A 10 1.54 -22.77 -10.78
C SER A 10 0.34 -23.70 -10.96
N SER A 11 0.55 -24.99 -11.18
CA SER A 11 -0.57 -25.94 -11.33
C SER A 11 -1.32 -26.19 -10.02
N LYS A 12 -0.63 -26.13 -8.87
CA LYS A 12 -1.26 -26.21 -7.55
C LYS A 12 -2.07 -24.95 -7.22
N ILE A 13 -1.54 -23.77 -7.55
CA ILE A 13 -2.24 -22.48 -7.43
C ILE A 13 -3.50 -22.47 -8.32
N GLN A 14 -3.39 -22.91 -9.56
CA GLN A 14 -4.55 -23.02 -10.47
C GLN A 14 -5.64 -23.96 -9.94
N LYS A 15 -5.27 -25.08 -9.30
CA LYS A 15 -6.23 -25.99 -8.67
C LYS A 15 -6.91 -25.36 -7.45
N LEU A 16 -6.15 -24.69 -6.58
CA LEU A 16 -6.71 -24.00 -5.42
C LEU A 16 -7.64 -22.85 -5.82
N ALA A 17 -7.27 -22.07 -6.83
CA ALA A 17 -8.11 -21.00 -7.35
C ALA A 17 -9.46 -21.53 -7.86
N LYS A 18 -9.46 -22.68 -8.56
CA LYS A 18 -10.69 -23.34 -9.01
C LYS A 18 -11.56 -23.82 -7.85
N ILE A 19 -10.97 -24.51 -6.86
CA ILE A 19 -11.71 -25.00 -5.69
C ILE A 19 -12.31 -23.85 -4.89
N LEU A 20 -11.52 -22.80 -4.64
CA LEU A 20 -11.98 -21.60 -3.94
C LEU A 20 -13.15 -20.94 -4.69
N HIS A 21 -13.02 -20.78 -6.01
CA HIS A 21 -14.07 -20.18 -6.81
C HIS A 21 -15.37 -21.00 -6.77
N THR A 22 -15.29 -22.32 -6.95
CA THR A 22 -16.46 -23.22 -6.86
C THR A 22 -17.07 -23.22 -5.46
N TYR A 23 -16.24 -23.17 -4.40
CA TYR A 23 -16.73 -23.09 -3.03
C TYR A 23 -17.50 -21.79 -2.76
N LEU A 24 -16.98 -20.64 -3.22
CA LEU A 24 -17.62 -19.33 -3.06
C LEU A 24 -18.92 -19.21 -3.86
N ASP A 25 -18.99 -19.86 -5.01
CA ASP A 25 -20.20 -19.95 -5.83
C ASP A 25 -21.26 -20.82 -5.13
N MET A 26 -20.90 -22.03 -4.70
CA MET A 26 -21.82 -22.94 -4.01
C MET A 26 -22.29 -22.43 -2.64
N SER A 27 -21.47 -21.64 -1.94
CA SER A 27 -21.85 -21.05 -0.66
C SER A 27 -22.82 -19.87 -0.79
N GLY A 28 -23.15 -19.44 -2.02
CA GLY A 28 -23.96 -18.26 -2.28
C GLY A 28 -23.26 -16.94 -1.92
N PHE A 29 -21.95 -16.99 -1.64
CA PHE A 29 -21.17 -15.80 -1.26
C PHE A 29 -21.18 -14.73 -2.36
N LEU A 30 -21.17 -15.14 -3.63
CA LEU A 30 -21.26 -14.24 -4.77
C LEU A 30 -22.69 -13.80 -5.10
N ASP A 31 -23.70 -14.57 -4.68
CA ASP A 31 -25.12 -14.25 -4.86
C ASP A 31 -25.63 -13.23 -3.85
N GLN A 32 -24.96 -13.11 -2.71
CA GLN A 32 -25.21 -12.08 -1.71
C GLN A 32 -24.70 -10.71 -2.21
N LYS A 33 -25.39 -10.16 -3.21
CA LYS A 33 -25.22 -8.77 -3.69
C LYS A 33 -25.92 -7.74 -2.81
N VAL A 34 -26.58 -8.18 -1.75
CA VAL A 34 -27.12 -7.28 -0.73
C VAL A 34 -25.92 -6.61 -0.09
N ARG A 35 -25.78 -5.30 -0.35
CA ARG A 35 -24.76 -4.46 0.27
C ARG A 35 -24.85 -4.71 1.77
N THR A 36 -23.81 -5.28 2.38
CA THR A 36 -23.75 -5.46 3.82
C THR A 36 -23.98 -4.10 4.44
N ASP A 37 -25.13 -3.93 5.07
CA ASP A 37 -25.45 -2.71 5.75
C ASP A 37 -24.67 -2.70 7.06
N TRP A 38 -23.45 -2.14 7.00
CA TRP A 38 -22.58 -1.98 8.15
C TRP A 38 -23.24 -1.22 9.29
N SER A 39 -24.31 -0.45 9.02
CA SER A 39 -25.10 0.21 10.05
C SER A 39 -25.94 -0.74 10.90
N MET A 40 -26.29 -1.93 10.39
CA MET A 40 -27.03 -2.95 11.15
C MET A 40 -26.15 -3.80 12.07
N ILE A 41 -24.82 -3.72 11.95
CA ILE A 41 -23.90 -4.47 12.81
C ILE A 41 -23.66 -3.66 14.08
N GLU A 42 -24.09 -4.18 15.24
CA GLU A 42 -24.01 -3.51 16.55
C GLU A 42 -22.61 -2.98 16.88
N ALA A 43 -21.55 -3.72 16.51
CA ALA A 43 -20.16 -3.30 16.69
C ALA A 43 -19.74 -2.06 15.85
N TYR A 44 -20.51 -1.71 14.82
CA TYR A 44 -20.25 -0.62 13.88
C TYR A 44 -21.34 0.47 13.88
N GLN A 45 -22.44 0.31 14.63
CA GLN A 45 -23.52 1.31 14.74
C GLN A 45 -23.01 2.72 15.08
N ASN A 46 -22.04 2.82 15.99
CA ASN A 46 -21.47 4.10 16.41
C ASN A 46 -20.28 4.56 15.55
N LYS A 47 -19.94 3.80 14.50
CA LYS A 47 -18.80 4.04 13.60
C LYS A 47 -19.24 4.41 12.17
N ILE A 48 -20.53 4.69 11.97
CA ILE A 48 -21.12 5.04 10.67
C ILE A 48 -20.61 6.41 10.17
N GLY A 49 -20.28 7.31 11.09
CA GLY A 49 -19.48 8.49 10.75
C GLY A 49 -18.00 8.10 10.61
N ASN A 50 -17.30 8.65 9.62
CA ASN A 50 -15.85 8.51 9.58
C ASN A 50 -15.31 9.06 10.92
N PRO A 51 -14.66 8.24 11.77
CA PRO A 51 -14.21 8.69 13.09
C PRO A 51 -13.07 9.71 13.00
N PHE A 52 -12.53 9.92 11.80
CA PHE A 52 -11.49 10.87 11.51
C PHE A 52 -12.05 12.09 10.80
N ASP A 53 -11.57 13.26 11.20
CA ASP A 53 -11.73 14.48 10.44
C ASP A 53 -11.02 14.31 9.08
N VAL A 54 -11.80 14.28 8.01
CA VAL A 54 -11.26 14.20 6.64
C VAL A 54 -11.18 15.60 6.06
N GLN A 55 -9.98 15.99 5.67
CA GLN A 55 -9.75 17.21 4.92
C GLN A 55 -9.54 16.87 3.45
N TYR A 56 -10.37 17.44 2.58
CA TYR A 56 -10.17 17.38 1.13
C TYR A 56 -9.31 18.57 0.69
N VAL A 57 -8.26 18.28 -0.08
CA VAL A 57 -7.38 19.30 -0.67
C VAL A 57 -7.57 19.25 -2.19
N GLU A 58 -8.24 20.26 -2.75
CA GLU A 58 -8.63 20.27 -4.18
C GLU A 58 -7.51 20.74 -5.11
N VAL A 59 -6.75 21.76 -4.69
CA VAL A 59 -5.69 22.32 -5.49
C VAL A 59 -4.40 21.68 -4.99
N ILE A 60 -3.94 20.61 -5.63
CA ILE A 60 -2.62 20.01 -5.37
C ILE A 60 -1.96 19.67 -6.70
N ALA A 61 -0.64 19.84 -6.76
CA ALA A 61 0.11 19.58 -7.98
C ALA A 61 0.14 18.09 -8.34
N GLN A 62 -0.65 17.66 -9.32
CA GLN A 62 -0.71 16.24 -9.69
C GLN A 62 0.48 15.79 -10.53
N GLN A 63 0.81 14.49 -10.43
CA GLN A 63 1.78 13.87 -11.34
C GLN A 63 1.27 13.89 -12.78
N THR A 64 2.17 14.09 -13.75
CA THR A 64 1.83 14.00 -15.17
C THR A 64 1.45 12.56 -15.53
N ILE A 65 0.44 12.39 -16.39
CA ILE A 65 0.03 11.07 -16.90
C ILE A 65 1.24 10.35 -17.51
N GLY A 66 1.43 9.08 -17.13
CA GLY A 66 2.57 8.27 -17.57
C GLY A 66 3.84 8.43 -16.72
N SER A 67 3.82 9.26 -15.68
CA SER A 67 4.93 9.33 -14.71
C SER A 67 5.00 8.06 -13.83
N LEU A 68 6.23 7.64 -13.51
CA LEU A 68 6.54 6.55 -12.58
C LEU A 68 6.89 7.06 -11.18
N ASP A 69 6.65 8.34 -10.89
CA ASP A 69 7.08 9.03 -9.66
C ASP A 69 6.00 9.08 -8.57
N CYS A 70 4.95 8.26 -8.65
CA CYS A 70 3.82 8.31 -7.71
C CYS A 70 4.25 8.22 -6.25
N SER A 71 5.25 7.38 -5.95
CA SER A 71 5.81 7.25 -4.61
C SER A 71 6.46 8.54 -4.13
N LEU A 72 7.14 9.26 -5.01
CA LEU A 72 7.81 10.53 -4.69
C LEU A 72 6.79 11.60 -4.32
N PHE A 73 5.69 11.70 -5.06
CA PHE A 73 4.59 12.63 -4.74
C PHE A 73 3.98 12.32 -3.37
N VAL A 74 3.68 11.04 -3.08
CA VAL A 74 3.12 10.64 -1.78
C VAL A 74 4.06 10.97 -0.64
N VAL A 75 5.36 10.68 -0.78
CA VAL A 75 6.34 10.96 0.28
C VAL A 75 6.49 12.47 0.49
N VAL A 76 6.53 13.26 -0.58
CA VAL A 76 6.62 14.72 -0.46
C VAL A 76 5.38 15.31 0.22
N TYR A 77 4.18 14.85 -0.14
CA TYR A 77 2.97 15.31 0.54
C TYR A 77 2.94 14.93 2.01
N ALA A 78 3.36 13.71 2.35
CA ALA A 78 3.47 13.30 3.74
C ALA A 78 4.47 14.16 4.52
N ASP A 79 5.60 14.55 3.89
CA ASP A 79 6.61 15.46 4.49
C ASP A 79 5.99 16.83 4.82
N TYR A 80 5.36 17.47 3.82
CA TYR A 80 4.69 18.77 4.00
C TYR A 80 3.61 18.73 5.08
N LEU A 81 2.74 17.71 5.06
CA LEU A 81 1.67 17.57 6.03
C LEU A 81 2.21 17.27 7.44
N SER A 82 3.32 16.52 7.55
CA SER A 82 3.97 16.24 8.84
C SER A 82 4.53 17.51 9.47
N ASP A 83 5.03 18.43 8.65
CA ASP A 83 5.51 19.75 9.08
C ASP A 83 4.37 20.78 9.30
N GLY A 84 3.10 20.37 9.08
CA GLY A 84 1.94 21.27 9.14
C GLY A 84 1.93 22.33 8.03
N LEU A 85 2.71 22.12 6.97
CA LEU A 85 2.81 23.02 5.83
C LEU A 85 1.71 22.76 4.82
N GLN A 86 1.30 23.82 4.12
CA GLN A 86 0.38 23.68 3.01
C GLN A 86 1.06 22.97 1.84
N VAL A 87 0.36 21.99 1.28
CA VAL A 87 0.82 21.26 0.11
C VAL A 87 0.97 22.21 -1.07
N PRO A 88 2.10 22.17 -1.82
CA PRO A 88 2.30 23.04 -2.97
C PRO A 88 1.33 22.74 -4.12
N ASN A 89 0.84 23.82 -4.74
CA ASN A 89 -0.08 23.78 -5.88
C ASN A 89 0.65 23.88 -7.22
N ASP A 90 1.92 24.28 -7.18
CA ASP A 90 2.82 24.42 -8.30
C ASP A 90 3.60 23.14 -8.58
N ARG A 91 4.20 23.07 -9.77
CA ARG A 91 4.87 21.86 -10.24
C ARG A 91 6.09 21.55 -9.37
N LEU A 92 6.04 20.43 -8.66
CA LEU A 92 7.19 19.89 -7.92
C LEU A 92 8.37 19.64 -8.87
N ASP A 93 9.57 20.05 -8.47
CA ASP A 93 10.80 19.68 -9.17
C ASP A 93 11.15 18.22 -8.88
N ILE A 94 10.58 17.32 -9.69
CA ILE A 94 10.79 15.88 -9.61
C ILE A 94 12.27 15.50 -9.80
N GLY A 95 13.01 16.26 -10.62
CA GLY A 95 14.43 16.02 -10.84
C GLY A 95 15.25 16.24 -9.57
N LEU A 96 14.97 17.34 -8.86
CA LEU A 96 15.57 17.65 -7.58
C LEU A 96 15.17 16.64 -6.49
N LEU A 97 13.88 16.32 -6.42
CA LEU A 97 13.35 15.37 -5.43
C LEU A 97 13.96 13.97 -5.62
N ARG A 98 14.08 13.47 -6.85
CA ARG A 98 14.73 12.19 -7.14
C ARG A 98 16.17 12.15 -6.63
N LYS A 99 16.95 13.22 -6.86
CA LYS A 99 18.33 13.32 -6.37
C LYS A 99 18.36 13.30 -4.84
N ARG A 100 17.54 14.12 -4.18
CA ARG A 100 17.47 14.19 -2.71
C ARG A 100 17.14 12.82 -2.09
N TYR A 101 16.10 12.15 -2.57
CA TYR A 101 15.71 10.85 -2.02
C TYR A 101 16.68 9.73 -2.39
N ALA A 102 17.30 9.76 -3.58
CA ALA A 102 18.38 8.82 -3.92
C ALA A 102 19.56 8.95 -2.96
N ASP A 103 19.98 10.17 -2.64
CA ASP A 103 21.08 10.43 -1.69
C ASP A 103 20.73 9.97 -0.27
N ILE A 104 19.50 10.24 0.19
CA ILE A 104 19.01 9.80 1.51
C ILE A 104 18.98 8.26 1.58
N LEU A 105 18.41 7.61 0.57
CA LEU A 105 18.32 6.14 0.52
C LEU A 105 19.69 5.49 0.43
N TRP A 106 20.63 6.09 -0.32
CA TRP A 106 22.00 5.63 -0.40
C TRP A 106 22.67 5.65 0.98
N LYS A 107 22.63 6.79 1.67
CA LYS A 107 23.19 6.95 3.04
C LYS A 107 22.57 5.97 4.03
N TYR A 108 21.25 5.77 3.95
CA TYR A 108 20.56 4.79 4.78
C TYR A 108 21.04 3.36 4.48
N GLY A 109 21.20 3.01 3.20
CA GLY A 109 21.75 1.73 2.77
C GLY A 109 23.15 1.47 3.31
N GLU A 110 24.05 2.45 3.21
CA GLU A 110 25.40 2.39 3.78
C GLU A 110 25.38 2.20 5.30
N SER A 111 24.58 3.00 6.01
CA SER A 111 24.45 2.89 7.47
C SER A 111 23.91 1.53 7.90
N LYS A 112 22.94 0.98 7.15
CA LYS A 112 22.37 -0.34 7.42
C LYS A 112 23.35 -1.48 7.12
N ALA A 113 24.20 -1.32 6.09
CA ALA A 113 25.23 -2.30 5.75
C ALA A 113 26.38 -2.34 6.77
N GLN A 114 26.70 -1.20 7.40
CA GLN A 114 27.73 -1.13 8.44
C GLN A 114 27.27 -1.67 9.80
N LYS A 115 25.96 -1.75 10.06
CA LYS A 115 25.43 -2.34 11.29
C LYS A 115 25.26 -3.85 11.11
N PRO A 116 25.86 -4.70 11.97
CA PRO A 116 25.55 -6.12 11.95
C PRO A 116 24.06 -6.30 12.28
N TYR A 117 23.37 -7.15 11.53
CA TYR A 117 22.00 -7.54 11.84
C TYR A 117 22.01 -8.42 13.10
N THR A 118 21.91 -7.81 14.27
CA THR A 118 21.67 -8.51 15.54
C THR A 118 20.18 -8.51 15.83
N SER A 119 19.39 -9.28 15.06
CA SER A 119 18.04 -9.60 15.51
C SER A 119 18.13 -10.67 16.60
N ASN A 120 18.10 -10.26 17.86
CA ASN A 120 17.97 -11.16 19.02
C ASN A 120 16.58 -11.83 19.12
N ILE A 121 15.81 -11.85 18.04
CA ILE A 121 14.50 -12.49 17.99
C ILE A 121 14.76 -13.98 17.81
N LYS A 122 14.78 -14.71 18.93
CA LYS A 122 14.68 -16.17 18.90
C LYS A 122 13.28 -16.52 18.35
N ASP A 123 13.23 -17.46 17.41
CA ASP A 123 11.96 -18.01 16.92
C ASP A 123 11.12 -18.52 18.11
N PRO A 124 9.80 -18.27 18.13
CA PRO A 124 8.91 -18.88 19.11
C PRO A 124 8.89 -20.40 18.90
N GLN A 125 9.00 -21.14 19.99
CA GLN A 125 9.02 -22.60 20.03
C GLN A 125 7.63 -23.21 19.80
#